data_AF-X1LE82-F1
#
_entry.id   AF-X1LE82-F1
#
_cell.length_a   1.000
_cell.length_b   1.000
_cell.length_c   1.000
_cell.angle_alpha   90.00
_cell.angle_beta   90.00
_cell.angle_gamma   90.00
#
_symmetry.space_group_name_H-M   'P 1'
#
loop_
_entity.id
_entity.type
_entity.pdbx_description
1 polymer ?
#
loop_
_entity_poly.entity_id
_entity_poly.type
_entity_poly.pdbx_seq_one_letter_code
_entity_poly.pdbx_strand_id
1 'polypeptide(L)' 'MVFSYNWLQSFFQKKLPRPEKLAEFLTMKAFEVGEIKRIGGDYVLNIDVTPNRAGDCFS' A
#
# COMPACT_ATOMS: atom_id res chain seq x y z
N MET A 1 5.27 -7.06 2.17
CA MET A 1 5.53 -6.93 0.70
C MET A 1 5.72 -5.47 0.34
N VAL A 2 6.56 -5.15 -0.65
CA VAL A 2 6.97 -3.76 -0.91
C VAL A 2 6.30 -3.22 -2.18
N PHE A 3 5.52 -2.14 -2.06
CA PHE A 3 4.76 -1.56 -3.16
C PHE A 3 5.09 -0.09 -3.38
N SER A 4 5.26 0.29 -4.65
CA SER A 4 5.42 1.68 -5.07
C SER A 4 4.07 2.41 -5.05
N TYR A 5 4.03 3.60 -4.47
CA TYR A 5 2.87 4.47 -4.44
C TYR A 5 2.52 4.97 -5.84
N ASN A 6 3.52 5.33 -6.66
CA ASN A 6 3.30 5.70 -8.05
C ASN A 6 2.74 4.54 -8.88
N TRP A 7 3.20 3.31 -8.63
CA TRP A 7 2.65 2.11 -9.25
C TRP A 7 1.19 1.89 -8.82
N LEU A 8 0.88 1.99 -7.52
CA LEU A 8 -0.50 1.92 -7.03
C LEU A 8 -1.39 2.98 -7.68
N GLN A 9 -0.89 4.22 -7.81
CA GLN A 9 -1.60 5.32 -8.47
C GLN A 9 -1.96 5.01 -9.92
N SER A 10 -1.16 4.21 -10.63
CA SER A 10 -1.41 3.88 -12.04
C SER A 10 -2.72 3.08 -12.26
N PHE A 11 -3.21 2.38 -11.24
CA PHE A 11 -4.47 1.64 -11.30
C PHE A 11 -5.70 2.51 -11.07
N PHE A 12 -5.53 3.76 -10.60
CA PHE A 12 -6.63 4.64 -10.26
C PHE A 12 -6.60 5.91 -11.11
N GLN A 13 -7.73 6.22 -11.76
CA GLN A 13 -7.91 7.50 -12.46
C GLN A 13 -7.91 8.69 -11.51
N LYS A 14 -8.37 8.49 -10.26
CA LYS A 14 -8.38 9.51 -9.21
C LYS A 14 -7.08 9.47 -8.43
N LYS A 15 -6.63 10.64 -7.99
CA LYS A 15 -5.43 10.75 -7.16
C LYS A 15 -5.65 10.07 -5.82
N LEU A 16 -4.75 9.16 -5.47
CA LEU A 16 -4.70 8.50 -4.18
C LEU A 16 -4.45 9.54 -3.07
N PRO A 17 -4.95 9.27 -1.85
CA PRO A 17 -4.64 10.09 -0.69
C PRO A 17 -3.15 10.02 -0.37
N ARG A 18 -2.65 10.99 0.41
CA ARG A 18 -1.24 11.03 0.83
C ARG A 18 -0.77 9.66 1.36
N PRO A 19 0.49 9.26 1.14
CA PRO A 19 0.99 7.94 1.52
C PRO A 19 0.67 7.53 2.96
N GLU A 20 0.75 8.47 3.91
CA GLU A 20 0.46 8.22 5.33
C GLU A 20 -1.02 7.88 5.56
N LYS A 21 -1.91 8.63 4.91
CA LYS A 21 -3.36 8.40 4.99
C LYS A 21 -3.78 7.15 4.23
N LEU A 22 -3.09 6.82 3.14
CA LEU A 22 -3.29 5.56 2.42
C LEU A 22 -2.90 4.37 3.29
N ALA A 23 -1.75 4.45 3.96
CA ALA A 23 -1.29 3.42 4.89
C ALA A 23 -2.29 3.20 6.03
N GLU A 24 -2.74 4.28 6.68
CA GLU A 24 -3.77 4.20 7.73
C GLU A 24 -5.05 3.55 7.23
N PHE A 25 -5.51 3.94 6.03
CA PHE A 25 -6.72 3.37 5.42
C PHE A 25 -6.58 1.87 5.14
N LEU A 26 -5.45 1.42 4.60
CA LEU A 26 -5.17 0.01 4.33
C LEU A 26 -5.07 -0.80 5.63
N THR A 27 -4.41 -0.23 6.66
CA THR A 27 -4.30 -0.83 7.99
C THR A 27 -5.66 -1.02 8.67
N MET A 28 -6.55 -0.03 8.57
CA MET A 28 -7.89 -0.13 9.14
C MET A 28 -8.82 -1.15 8.45
N LYS A 29 -8.47 -1.62 7.25
CA LYS A 29 -9.37 -2.42 6.42
C LYS A 29 -8.97 -3.87 6.29
N ALA A 30 -7.74 -4.16 5.88
CA ALA A 30 -7.40 -5.52 5.45
C ALA A 30 -5.93 -5.91 5.58
N PHE A 31 -5.02 -4.95 5.75
CA PHE A 31 -3.58 -5.20 5.67
C PHE A 31 -2.86 -4.70 6.91
N GLU A 32 -1.60 -5.09 7.06
CA GLU A 32 -0.70 -4.48 8.05
C GLU A 32 0.31 -3.63 7.29
N VAL A 33 0.15 -2.31 7.32
CA VAL A 33 1.12 -1.41 6.68
C VAL A 33 2.19 -1.04 7.69
N GLY A 34 3.42 -1.46 7.41
CA GLY A 34 4.61 -1.13 8.17
C GLY A 34 5.17 0.24 7.77
N GLU A 35 6.45 0.26 7.40
CA GLU A 35 7.14 1.51 7.11
C GLU A 35 6.80 2.07 5.72
N ILE A 36 6.68 3.41 5.66
CA ILE A 36 6.61 4.17 4.41
C ILE A 36 7.98 4.81 4.19
N LYS A 37 8.65 4.42 3.10
CA LYS A 37 9.96 4.97 2.72
C LYS A 37 9.82 5.87 1.52
N ARG A 38 10.48 7.02 1.55
CA ARG A 38 10.67 7.83 0.35
C ARG A 38 11.97 7.42 -0.32
N ILE A 39 11.89 6.90 -1.54
CA ILE A 39 13.05 6.49 -2.33
C ILE A 39 13.03 7.31 -3.60
N GLY A 40 13.93 8.30 -3.68
CA GLY A 40 13.96 9.27 -4.78
C GLY A 40 12.66 10.09 -4.88
N GLY A 41 12.00 10.00 -6.04
CA GLY A 41 10.75 10.68 -6.36
C GLY A 41 9.48 9.90 -6.00
N ASP A 42 9.59 8.74 -5.38
CA ASP A 42 8.47 7.85 -5.08
C ASP A 42 8.37 7.52 -3.59
N TYR A 43 7.18 7.10 -3.17
CA TYR A 43 6.92 6.54 -1.86
C TYR A 43 6.72 5.05 -1.98
N VAL A 44 7.27 4.30 -1.05
CA VAL A 44 7.23 2.86 -1.02
C VAL A 44 6.60 2.43 0.29
N LEU A 45 5.54 1.63 0.19
CA LEU A 45 4.80 1.13 1.33
C LEU A 45 5.17 -0.34 1.55
N ASN A 46 5.60 -0.69 2.76
CA ASN A 46 5.70 -2.09 3.14
C ASN A 46 4.33 -2.55 3.67
N ILE A 47 3.63 -3.36 2.88
CA ILE A 47 2.29 -3.87 3.15
C ILE A 47 2.39 -5.38 3.37
N ASP A 48 2.06 -5.82 4.57
CA ASP A 48 1.97 -7.24 4.90
C ASP A 48 0.54 -7.73 4.75
N VAL A 49 0.41 -8.84 4.01
CA VAL A 49 -0.86 -9.52 3.76
C VAL A 49 -1.11 -10.46 4.92
N THR A 50 -2.20 -10.21 5.64
CA THR A 50 -2.60 -11.02 6.79
C THR A 50 -3.02 -12.43 6.34
N PRO A 51 -2.83 -13.47 7.18
CA PRO A 51 -3.11 -14.86 6.78
C PRO A 51 -4.55 -15.09 6.28
N ASN A 52 -5.53 -14.35 6.82
CA ASN A 52 -6.94 -14.41 6.42
C ASN A 52 -7.22 -13.80 5.04
N ARG A 53 -6.25 -13.11 4.42
CA ARG A 53 -6.33 -12.51 3.07
C ARG A 53 -5.36 -13.16 2.08
N ALA A 54 -4.57 -14.15 2.50
CA ALA A 54 -3.59 -14.81 1.66
C ALA A 54 -4.22 -15.48 0.41
N GLY A 55 -5.46 -15.96 0.52
CA GLY A 55 -6.14 -16.68 -0.56
C GLY A 55 -6.51 -15.82 -1.77
N ASP A 56 -6.69 -14.51 -1.61
CA ASP A 56 -7.11 -13.59 -2.68
C ASP A 56 -6.14 -12.43 -2.94
N CYS A 57 -5.03 -12.35 -2.18
CA CYS A 57 -4.03 -11.28 -2.31
C CYS A 57 -2.64 -11.76 -2.77
N PHE A 58 -2.45 -13.06 -3.06
CA PHE A 58 -1.18 -13.64 -3.55
C PHE A 58 -1.25 -14.19 -4.98
N SER A 59 -2.30 -13.87 -5.73
CA SER A 59 -2.52 -14.30 -7.12
C SER A 59 -2.11 -13.24 -8.14
#